data_AF-A0A0S1S8N6-F1
#
_entry.id   AF-A0A0S1S8N6-F1
#
_cell.length_a   1.000
_cell.length_b   1.000
_cell.length_c   1.000
_cell.angle_alpha   90.00
_cell.angle_beta   90.00
_cell.angle_gamma   90.00
#
_symmetry.space_group_name_H-M   'P 1'
#
loop_
_entity.id
_entity.type
_entity.pdbx_description
1 polymer ?
#
loop_
_entity_poly.entity_id
_entity_poly.type
_entity_poly.pdbx_seq_one_letter_code
_entity_poly.pdbx_strand_id
1 'polypeptide(L)'
;MKRFLFVLLVICIASFGNMYGQETKTPLDSVAKMEQEAKELAAVKKKVEQAERKEAKAQKEMEKAEKEKKKAEKERKKLKKQESTIASQEKSISNDEKKIIKLEEKLFKGERKGDLSPNEIKNIKDKIQKLKLDIEKDKEKLRKLRKKL
;
A
#
# COMPACT_ATOMS: atom_id res chain seq x y z
N MET A 1 -52.91 6.92 1.77
CA MET A 1 -52.39 5.60 1.33
C MET A 1 -52.04 4.67 2.48
N LYS A 2 -51.34 5.11 3.54
CA LYS A 2 -50.97 4.25 4.68
C LYS A 2 -52.16 3.68 5.49
N ARG A 3 -53.27 4.42 5.59
CA ARG A 3 -54.50 3.96 6.28
C ARG A 3 -55.30 2.93 5.48
N PHE A 4 -55.24 2.97 4.15
CA PHE A 4 -55.87 1.98 3.27
C PHE A 4 -55.10 0.64 3.30
N LEU A 5 -53.77 0.70 3.36
CA LEU A 5 -52.92 -0.49 3.46
C LEU A 5 -53.15 -1.26 4.77
N PHE A 6 -53.43 -0.55 5.86
CA PHE A 6 -53.65 -1.16 7.18
C PHE A 6 -55.02 -1.86 7.27
N VAL A 7 -56.06 -1.30 6.64
CA VAL A 7 -57.40 -1.92 6.58
C VAL A 7 -57.37 -3.22 5.75
N LEU A 8 -56.60 -3.24 4.67
CA LEU A 8 -56.45 -4.43 3.80
C LEU A 8 -55.70 -5.57 4.53
N LEU A 9 -54.73 -5.22 5.38
CA LEU A 9 -54.00 -6.19 6.22
C LEU A 9 -54.90 -6.84 7.29
N VAL A 10 -55.83 -6.10 7.89
CA VAL A 10 -56.74 -6.61 8.92
C VAL A 10 -57.82 -7.54 8.34
N ILE A 11 -58.31 -7.25 7.13
CA ILE A 11 -59.29 -8.11 6.44
C ILE A 11 -58.68 -9.46 6.04
N CYS A 12 -57.40 -9.49 5.66
CA CYS A 12 -56.69 -10.75 5.36
C CYS A 12 -56.54 -11.67 6.57
N ILE A 13 -56.42 -11.13 7.79
CA ILE A 13 -56.23 -11.93 9.01
C ILE A 13 -57.56 -12.53 9.49
N ALA A 14 -58.69 -11.83 9.30
CA ALA A 14 -60.02 -12.31 9.70
C ALA A 14 -60.50 -13.52 8.86
N SER A 15 -60.03 -13.66 7.62
CA SER A 15 -60.39 -14.79 6.74
C SER A 15 -59.70 -16.11 7.09
N PHE A 16 -58.65 -16.10 7.92
CA PHE A 16 -57.93 -17.31 8.34
C PHE A 16 -58.49 -17.97 9.62
N GLY A 17 -59.41 -17.32 10.33
CA GLY A 17 -59.93 -17.80 11.62
C GLY A 17 -60.98 -18.91 11.57
N ASN A 18 -61.55 -19.22 10.40
CA ASN A 18 -62.71 -20.15 10.29
C ASN A 18 -62.37 -21.56 9.76
N MET A 19 -61.08 -21.96 9.74
CA MET A 19 -60.66 -23.25 9.19
C MET A 19 -59.96 -24.17 10.20
N TYR A 20 -60.45 -24.20 11.44
CA TYR A 20 -60.09 -25.22 12.43
C TYR A 20 -61.35 -25.93 12.91
N GLY A 21 -61.85 -26.85 12.09
CA GLY A 21 -63.05 -27.62 12.41
C GLY A 21 -63.17 -28.87 11.54
N GLN A 22 -62.25 -29.83 11.70
CA GLN A 22 -62.54 -31.24 11.40
C GLN A 22 -61.50 -32.16 12.06
N GLU A 23 -61.92 -32.89 13.09
CA GLU A 23 -61.24 -34.10 13.57
C GLU A 23 -61.45 -35.23 12.56
N THR A 24 -60.37 -35.82 12.04
CA THR A 24 -60.29 -37.26 11.70
C THR A 24 -58.83 -37.70 11.45
N LYS A 25 -58.31 -38.54 12.35
CA LYS A 25 -57.32 -39.63 12.19
C LYS A 25 -56.35 -39.59 10.96
N THR A 26 -55.04 -39.47 11.19
CA THR A 26 -53.97 -40.36 10.65
C THR A 26 -52.54 -39.91 11.04
N PRO A 27 -51.60 -40.83 11.35
CA PRO A 27 -50.21 -40.52 11.70
C PRO A 27 -49.27 -40.24 10.49
N LEU A 28 -49.77 -40.27 9.25
CA LEU A 28 -48.99 -40.14 8.01
C LEU A 28 -48.68 -38.67 7.61
N ASP A 29 -49.54 -37.72 7.98
CA ASP A 29 -49.39 -36.30 7.62
C ASP A 29 -48.27 -35.58 8.41
N SER A 30 -48.00 -36.02 9.65
CA SER A 30 -46.88 -35.50 10.44
C SER A 30 -45.52 -35.90 9.89
N VAL A 31 -45.42 -37.09 9.28
CA VAL A 31 -44.16 -37.59 8.70
C VAL A 31 -43.82 -36.84 7.41
N ALA A 32 -44.82 -36.61 6.55
CA ALA A 32 -44.64 -35.85 5.31
C ALA A 32 -44.27 -34.38 5.57
N LYS A 33 -44.89 -33.72 6.55
CA LYS A 33 -44.53 -32.35 6.97
C LYS A 33 -43.12 -32.28 7.57
N MET A 34 -42.75 -33.25 8.41
CA MET A 34 -41.37 -33.33 8.94
C MET A 34 -40.33 -33.55 7.84
N GLU A 35 -40.63 -34.35 6.82
CA GLU A 35 -39.70 -34.57 5.70
C GLU A 35 -39.54 -33.31 4.82
N GLN A 36 -40.61 -32.54 4.65
CA GLN A 36 -40.60 -31.29 3.89
C GLN A 36 -39.85 -30.19 4.63
N GLU A 37 -40.06 -30.03 5.94
CA GLU A 37 -39.28 -29.14 6.81
C GLU A 37 -37.79 -29.53 6.84
N ALA A 38 -37.47 -30.83 6.89
CA ALA A 38 -36.09 -31.31 6.83
C ALA A 38 -35.41 -30.94 5.49
N LYS A 39 -36.13 -31.01 4.36
CA LYS A 39 -35.63 -30.61 3.05
C LYS A 39 -35.42 -29.09 2.95
N GLU A 40 -36.33 -28.29 3.50
CA GLU A 40 -36.18 -26.83 3.53
C GLU A 40 -35.03 -26.38 4.44
N LEU A 41 -34.91 -26.96 5.64
CA LEU A 41 -33.78 -26.72 6.53
C LEU A 41 -32.45 -27.12 5.89
N ALA A 42 -32.40 -28.24 5.17
CA ALA A 42 -31.22 -28.66 4.42
C ALA A 42 -30.87 -27.69 3.26
N ALA A 43 -31.88 -27.18 2.55
CA ALA A 43 -31.69 -26.20 1.49
C ALA A 43 -31.21 -24.83 2.04
N VAL A 44 -31.75 -24.38 3.17
CA VAL A 44 -31.32 -23.16 3.85
C VAL A 44 -29.88 -23.32 4.36
N LYS A 45 -29.55 -24.45 5.03
CA LYS A 45 -28.18 -24.74 5.47
C LYS A 45 -27.18 -24.71 4.31
N LYS A 46 -27.51 -25.33 3.16
CA LYS A 46 -26.65 -25.28 1.96
C LYS A 46 -26.46 -23.87 1.42
N LYS A 47 -27.51 -23.03 1.43
CA LYS A 47 -27.42 -21.63 1.00
C LYS A 47 -26.54 -20.80 1.93
N VAL A 48 -26.67 -20.98 3.24
CA VAL A 48 -25.82 -20.32 4.25
C VAL A 48 -24.36 -20.74 4.08
N GLU A 49 -24.09 -22.05 3.97
CA GLU A 49 -22.73 -22.56 3.75
C GLU A 49 -22.11 -22.05 2.44
N GLN A 50 -22.89 -21.93 1.37
CA GLN A 50 -22.43 -21.35 0.11
C GLN A 50 -22.14 -19.85 0.24
N ALA A 51 -22.96 -19.10 0.97
CA ALA A 51 -22.75 -17.69 1.24
C ALA A 51 -21.48 -17.48 2.07
N GLU A 52 -21.32 -18.21 3.17
CA GLU A 52 -20.12 -18.18 4.02
C GLU A 52 -18.85 -18.54 3.23
N ARG A 53 -18.91 -19.56 2.37
CA ARG A 53 -17.79 -19.92 1.49
C ARG A 53 -17.44 -18.82 0.49
N LYS A 54 -18.44 -18.13 -0.07
CA LYS A 54 -18.20 -17.00 -0.99
C LYS A 54 -17.61 -15.81 -0.25
N GLU A 55 -18.13 -15.48 0.92
CA GLU A 55 -17.59 -14.41 1.77
C GLU A 55 -16.15 -14.71 2.21
N ALA A 56 -15.88 -15.94 2.66
CA ALA A 56 -14.53 -16.36 3.04
C ALA A 56 -13.55 -16.29 1.85
N LYS A 57 -13.99 -16.62 0.63
CA LYS A 57 -13.17 -16.46 -0.58
C LYS A 57 -12.91 -14.98 -0.89
N ALA A 58 -13.96 -14.16 -0.87
CA ALA A 58 -13.85 -12.72 -1.11
C ALA A 58 -12.92 -12.04 -0.09
N GLN A 59 -13.03 -12.39 1.20
CA GLN A 59 -12.14 -11.89 2.25
C GLN A 59 -10.68 -12.30 2.00
N LYS A 60 -10.42 -13.57 1.65
CA LYS A 60 -9.07 -14.03 1.32
C LYS A 60 -8.49 -13.32 0.10
N GLU A 61 -9.29 -13.04 -0.91
CA GLU A 61 -8.86 -12.29 -2.09
C GLU A 61 -8.56 -10.83 -1.76
N MET A 62 -9.42 -10.18 -0.98
CA MET A 62 -9.17 -8.82 -0.48
C MET A 62 -7.89 -8.73 0.35
N GLU A 63 -7.67 -9.68 1.26
CA GLU A 63 -6.47 -9.72 2.10
C GLU A 63 -5.20 -9.93 1.25
N LYS A 64 -5.24 -10.81 0.24
CA LYS A 64 -4.13 -11.00 -0.72
C LYS A 64 -3.84 -9.72 -1.49
N ALA A 65 -4.86 -9.08 -2.05
CA ALA A 65 -4.72 -7.84 -2.79
C ALA A 65 -4.16 -6.71 -1.91
N GLU A 66 -4.58 -6.61 -0.64
CA GLU A 66 -4.04 -5.64 0.30
C GLU A 66 -2.57 -5.93 0.63
N LYS A 67 -2.20 -7.20 0.84
CA LYS A 67 -0.81 -7.60 1.06
C LYS A 67 0.08 -7.25 -0.14
N GLU A 68 -0.39 -7.47 -1.36
CA GLU A 68 0.33 -7.10 -2.58
C GLU A 68 0.49 -5.59 -2.72
N LYS A 69 -0.58 -4.82 -2.50
CA LYS A 69 -0.51 -3.34 -2.47
C LYS A 69 0.50 -2.85 -1.45
N LYS A 70 0.48 -3.40 -0.22
CA LYS A 70 1.43 -3.06 0.85
C LYS A 70 2.87 -3.41 0.47
N LYS A 71 3.12 -4.54 -0.20
CA LYS A 71 4.46 -4.90 -0.70
C LYS A 71 4.94 -3.92 -1.76
N ALA A 72 4.12 -3.66 -2.77
CA ALA A 72 4.45 -2.72 -3.84
C ALA A 72 4.71 -1.29 -3.31
N GLU A 73 3.93 -0.83 -2.33
CA GLU A 73 4.15 0.48 -1.70
C GLU A 73 5.48 0.52 -0.93
N LYS A 74 5.82 -0.54 -0.18
CA LYS A 74 7.10 -0.66 0.52
C LYS A 74 8.28 -0.64 -0.44
N GLU A 75 8.18 -1.32 -1.58
CA GLU A 75 9.22 -1.34 -2.61
C GLU A 75 9.37 0.04 -3.26
N ARG A 76 8.28 0.70 -3.66
CA ARG A 76 8.31 2.08 -4.16
C ARG A 76 8.95 3.05 -3.17
N LYS A 77 8.62 2.93 -1.87
CA LYS A 77 9.23 3.75 -0.81
C LYS A 77 10.73 3.48 -0.67
N LYS A 78 11.19 2.24 -0.80
CA LYS A 78 12.62 1.89 -0.78
C LYS A 78 13.36 2.51 -1.96
N LEU A 79 12.82 2.35 -3.18
CA LEU A 79 13.39 2.93 -4.40
C LEU A 79 13.51 4.44 -4.29
N LYS A 80 12.42 5.13 -3.90
CA LYS A 80 12.42 6.59 -3.72
C LYS A 80 13.47 7.06 -2.70
N LYS A 81 13.68 6.31 -1.61
CA LYS A 81 14.74 6.61 -0.63
C LYS A 81 16.13 6.45 -1.23
N GLN A 82 16.36 5.39 -2.03
CA GLN A 82 17.64 5.16 -2.69
C GLN A 82 17.92 6.26 -3.74
N GLU A 83 16.95 6.59 -4.58
CA GLU A 83 17.04 7.71 -5.54
C GLU A 83 17.35 9.04 -4.84
N SER A 84 16.66 9.34 -3.74
CA SER A 84 16.94 10.56 -2.96
C SER A 84 18.35 10.56 -2.37
N THR A 85 18.87 9.40 -1.97
CA THR A 85 20.24 9.28 -1.45
C THR A 85 21.26 9.54 -2.57
N ILE A 86 21.02 8.96 -3.74
CA ILE A 86 21.83 9.18 -4.96
C ILE A 86 21.86 10.67 -5.31
N ALA A 87 20.69 11.31 -5.40
CA ALA A 87 20.59 12.73 -5.74
C ALA A 87 21.31 13.63 -4.71
N SER A 88 21.19 13.32 -3.41
CA SER A 88 21.91 14.05 -2.36
C SER A 88 23.42 13.94 -2.53
N GLN A 89 23.90 12.76 -2.93
CA GLN A 89 25.32 12.49 -3.07
C GLN A 89 25.91 13.12 -4.33
N GLU A 90 25.18 13.10 -5.44
CA GLU A 90 25.52 13.85 -6.66
C GLU A 90 25.61 15.35 -6.38
N LYS A 91 24.67 15.89 -5.60
CA LYS A 91 24.69 17.30 -5.18
C LYS A 91 25.92 17.64 -4.35
N SER A 92 26.34 16.74 -3.44
CA SER A 92 27.56 16.94 -2.64
C SER A 92 28.80 17.02 -3.53
N ILE A 93 28.96 16.04 -4.44
CA ILE A 93 30.05 16.02 -5.42
C ILE A 93 30.07 17.30 -6.25
N SER A 94 28.93 17.73 -6.79
CA SER A 94 28.83 18.95 -7.59
C SER A 94 29.23 20.21 -6.80
N ASN A 95 28.86 20.29 -5.52
CA ASN A 95 29.25 21.41 -4.67
C ASN A 95 30.75 21.44 -4.41
N ASP A 96 31.38 20.28 -4.20
CA ASP A 96 32.83 20.21 -3.97
C ASP A 96 33.61 20.47 -5.26
N GLU A 97 33.13 20.01 -6.42
CA GLU A 97 33.68 20.38 -7.74
C GLU A 97 33.63 21.90 -7.95
N LYS A 98 32.51 22.55 -7.60
CA LYS A 98 32.41 24.03 -7.65
C LYS A 98 33.39 24.73 -6.70
N LYS A 99 33.65 24.15 -5.52
CA LYS A 99 34.66 24.69 -4.58
C LYS A 99 36.06 24.59 -5.17
N ILE A 100 36.39 23.46 -5.81
CA ILE A 100 37.67 23.28 -6.50
C ILE A 100 37.85 24.35 -7.57
N ILE A 101 36.86 24.56 -8.43
CA ILE A 101 36.93 25.58 -9.50
C ILE A 101 37.21 26.96 -8.90
N LYS A 102 36.50 27.35 -7.83
CA LYS A 102 36.73 28.63 -7.14
C LYS A 102 38.14 28.75 -6.55
N LEU A 103 38.69 27.65 -6.01
CA LEU A 103 40.04 27.63 -5.45
C LEU A 103 41.10 27.69 -6.55
N GLU A 104 40.90 26.97 -7.65
CA GLU A 104 41.78 27.00 -8.84
C GLU A 104 41.78 28.40 -9.48
N GLU A 105 40.62 29.06 -9.60
CA GLU A 105 40.54 30.45 -10.06
C GLU A 105 41.27 31.44 -9.14
N LYS A 106 41.12 31.28 -7.82
CA LYS A 106 41.82 32.12 -6.83
C LYS A 106 43.33 31.92 -6.93
N LEU A 107 43.77 30.67 -7.03
CA LEU A 107 45.17 30.32 -7.20
C LEU A 107 45.73 30.95 -8.48
N PHE A 108 45.06 30.76 -9.62
CA PHE A 108 45.49 31.30 -10.90
C PHE A 108 45.58 32.83 -10.90
N LYS A 109 44.55 33.52 -10.37
CA LYS A 109 44.55 34.99 -10.29
C LYS A 109 45.63 35.50 -9.34
N GLY A 110 45.80 34.87 -8.19
CA GLY A 110 46.78 35.27 -7.19
C GLY A 110 48.23 35.01 -7.61
N GLU A 111 48.51 33.85 -8.22
CA GLU A 111 49.82 33.53 -8.80
C GLU A 111 50.17 34.52 -9.93
N ARG A 112 49.21 34.87 -10.80
CA ARG A 112 49.43 35.85 -11.88
C ARG A 112 49.71 37.26 -11.39
N LYS A 113 49.08 37.68 -10.29
CA LYS A 113 49.27 39.01 -9.71
C LYS A 113 50.49 39.10 -8.78
N GLY A 114 51.00 37.96 -8.34
CA GLY A 114 52.03 37.90 -7.29
C GLY A 114 51.48 38.21 -5.89
N ASP A 115 50.16 38.23 -5.72
CA ASP A 115 49.47 38.59 -4.47
C ASP A 115 49.50 37.47 -3.43
N LEU A 116 49.83 36.22 -3.83
CA LEU A 116 49.84 35.06 -2.95
C LEU A 116 51.25 34.73 -2.48
N SER A 117 51.39 34.56 -1.17
CA SER A 117 52.62 34.02 -0.58
C SER A 117 52.79 32.52 -0.90
N PRO A 118 54.03 31.98 -0.84
CA PRO A 118 54.28 30.56 -1.05
C PRO A 118 53.47 29.64 -0.12
N ASN A 119 53.25 30.06 1.12
CA ASN A 119 52.45 29.32 2.09
C ASN A 119 50.95 29.31 1.72
N GLU A 120 50.41 30.41 1.21
CA GLU A 120 49.01 30.46 0.76
C GLU A 120 48.78 29.59 -0.48
N ILE A 121 49.71 29.61 -1.43
CA ILE A 121 49.71 28.73 -2.61
C ILE A 121 49.64 27.27 -2.17
N LYS A 122 50.52 26.88 -1.23
CA LYS A 122 50.54 25.52 -0.67
C LYS A 122 49.20 25.17 -0.02
N ASN A 123 48.69 26.04 0.85
CA ASN A 123 47.41 25.81 1.55
C ASN A 123 46.22 25.66 0.59
N ILE A 124 46.17 26.43 -0.50
CA ILE A 124 45.13 26.30 -1.52
C ILE A 124 45.27 24.97 -2.27
N LYS A 125 46.50 24.59 -2.66
CA LYS A 125 46.78 23.30 -3.32
C LYS A 125 46.39 22.12 -2.43
N ASP A 126 46.75 22.15 -1.15
CA ASP A 126 46.40 21.11 -0.17
C ASP A 126 44.87 20.98 -0.01
N LYS A 127 44.14 22.11 0.03
CA LYS A 127 42.66 22.11 0.05
C LYS A 127 42.07 21.52 -1.22
N ILE A 128 42.60 21.86 -2.40
CA ILE A 128 42.17 21.29 -3.67
C ILE A 128 42.38 19.77 -3.68
N GLN A 129 43.57 19.30 -3.26
CA GLN A 129 43.86 17.87 -3.20
C GLN A 129 42.92 17.12 -2.25
N LYS A 130 42.66 17.68 -1.05
CA LYS A 130 41.72 17.09 -0.10
C LYS A 130 40.31 16.96 -0.71
N LEU A 131 39.82 18.01 -1.36
CA LEU A 131 38.51 17.98 -2.03
C LEU A 131 38.48 16.97 -3.17
N LYS A 132 39.54 16.85 -3.99
CA LYS A 132 39.63 15.85 -5.06
C LYS A 132 39.52 14.43 -4.50
N LEU A 133 40.22 14.15 -3.41
CA LEU A 133 40.19 12.85 -2.74
C LEU A 133 38.81 12.54 -2.12
N ASP A 134 38.17 13.53 -1.50
CA ASP A 134 36.82 13.37 -0.95
C ASP A 134 35.78 13.14 -2.06
N ILE A 135 35.89 13.85 -3.19
CA ILE A 135 35.06 13.63 -4.38
C ILE A 135 35.25 12.21 -4.93
N GLU A 136 36.47 11.69 -5.00
CA GLU A 136 36.72 10.32 -5.46
C GLU A 136 36.05 9.28 -4.56
N LYS A 137 36.17 9.43 -3.24
CA LYS A 137 35.46 8.58 -2.27
C LYS A 137 33.95 8.66 -2.46
N ASP A 138 33.42 9.85 -2.66
CA ASP A 138 31.97 10.03 -2.83
C ASP A 138 31.47 9.51 -4.18
N LYS A 139 32.27 9.62 -5.26
CA LYS A 139 32.01 8.98 -6.56
C LYS A 139 32.03 7.46 -6.43
N GLU A 140 32.95 6.90 -5.65
CA GLU A 140 32.99 5.46 -5.42
C GLU A 140 31.76 4.96 -4.64
N LYS A 141 31.38 5.66 -3.56
CA LYS A 141 30.15 5.39 -2.82
C LYS A 141 28.91 5.53 -3.72
N LEU A 142 28.84 6.57 -4.56
CA LEU A 142 27.75 6.77 -5.53
C LEU A 142 27.68 5.60 -6.51
N ARG A 143 28.82 5.13 -7.04
CA ARG A 143 28.89 3.95 -7.90
C ARG A 143 28.35 2.71 -7.19
N LYS A 144 28.68 2.51 -5.91
CA LYS A 144 28.14 1.40 -5.10
C LYS A 144 26.63 1.52 -4.89
N LEU A 145 26.11 2.73 -4.68
CA LEU A 145 24.67 2.97 -4.55
C LEU A 145 23.92 2.69 -5.85
N ARG A 146 24.43 3.16 -6.99
CA ARG A 146 23.84 2.91 -8.31
C ARG A 146 23.82 1.44 -8.69
N LYS A 147 24.78 0.63 -8.22
CA LYS A 147 24.78 -0.83 -8.41
C LYS A 147 23.73 -1.56 -7.57
N LYS A 148 23.19 -0.93 -6.52
CA LYS A 148 22.17 -1.51 -5.63
C LYS A 148 20.75 -1.12 -6.04
N LEU A 149 20.61 -0.23 -7.01
CA LEU A 149 19.34 0.10 -7.66
C LEU A 149 19.08 -0.93 -8.76
#